data_AF-A0A1G5F5S3-F1
#
_entry.id   AF-A0A1G5F5S3-F1
#
_cell.length_a   1.000
_cell.length_b   1.000
_cell.length_c   1.000
_cell.angle_alpha   90.00
_cell.angle_beta   90.00
_cell.angle_gamma   90.00
#
_symmetry.space_group_name_H-M   'P 1'
#
loop_
_entity.id
_entity.type
_entity.pdbx_description
1 polymer ?
#
loop_
_entity_poly.entity_id
_entity_poly.type
_entity_poly.pdbx_seq_one_letter_code
_entity_poly.pdbx_strand_id
1 'polypeptide(L)'
;MTRYIQLFGLIIGIVAVNVLAFSPGFAGLGFGENAFQTALSVTLLFGSVLALFYGSYNVLFKQPVVLPVRQIETHEDYVEALSFYRRIKILEEDITLGLSQLNRMKKKKGTLMNVLHQRFDPGELSFKKFASVTEEVEKLLYLNIRSILNRLNVFDEADYASMMKAKSSTIPQRIFQEKTKVYNDYLTYVKDSLHTNEEILLKLDQLLLEISRLDSVEAGDIEQMPCMQEIDQLIKHTKLYRQ
;
A
#
# COMPACT_ATOMS: atom_id res chain seq x y z
N MET A 1 9.46 18.18 -10.41
CA MET A 1 10.48 18.27 -9.33
C MET A 1 10.95 16.89 -8.84
N THR A 2 10.06 15.95 -8.52
CA THR A 2 10.42 14.62 -7.96
C THR A 2 11.41 13.80 -8.80
N ARG A 3 11.31 13.82 -10.14
CA ARG A 3 12.25 13.11 -11.01
C ARG A 3 13.70 13.61 -10.91
N TYR A 4 13.89 14.93 -10.76
CA TYR A 4 15.21 15.53 -10.60
C TYR A 4 15.81 15.19 -9.22
N ILE A 5 14.99 15.12 -8.18
CA ILE A 5 15.41 14.70 -6.83
C ILE A 5 15.85 13.22 -6.85
N GLN A 6 15.11 12.36 -7.56
CA GLN A 6 15.45 10.94 -7.72
C GLN A 6 16.76 10.75 -8.51
N LEU A 7 16.97 11.50 -9.60
CA LEU A 7 18.22 11.50 -10.35
C LEU A 7 19.39 11.98 -9.49
N PHE A 8 19.18 13.05 -8.73
CA PHE A 8 20.19 13.59 -7.83
C PHE A 8 20.57 12.59 -6.74
N GLY A 9 19.58 11.91 -6.14
CA GLY A 9 19.81 10.83 -5.18
C GLY A 9 20.57 9.64 -5.79
N LEU A 10 20.24 9.26 -7.03
CA LEU A 10 20.93 8.20 -7.77
C LEU A 10 22.41 8.55 -8.03
N ILE A 11 22.69 9.78 -8.48
CA ILE A 11 24.05 10.26 -8.70
C ILE A 11 24.84 10.27 -7.39
N ILE A 12 24.27 10.84 -6.32
CA ILE A 12 24.92 10.88 -5.00
C ILE A 12 25.21 9.47 -4.48
N GLY A 13 24.25 8.54 -4.60
CA GLY A 13 24.44 7.16 -4.17
C GLY A 13 25.61 6.48 -4.90
N ILE A 14 25.67 6.62 -6.22
CA ILE A 14 26.76 6.05 -7.03
C ILE A 14 28.11 6.69 -6.68
N VAL A 15 28.15 8.01 -6.47
CA VAL A 15 29.37 8.71 -6.04
C VAL A 15 29.81 8.20 -4.66
N ALA A 16 28.90 8.10 -3.70
CA ALA A 16 29.20 7.62 -2.36
C ALA A 16 29.77 6.19 -2.37
N VAL A 17 29.16 5.28 -3.15
CA VAL A 17 29.66 3.91 -3.30
C VAL A 17 31.07 3.89 -3.87
N ASN A 18 31.35 4.67 -4.92
CA ASN A 18 32.69 4.75 -5.49
C ASN A 18 33.71 5.34 -4.50
N VAL A 19 33.36 6.42 -3.79
CA VAL A 19 34.25 7.02 -2.78
C VAL A 19 34.56 6.04 -1.66
N LEU A 20 33.58 5.30 -1.15
CA LEU A 20 33.81 4.29 -0.11
C LEU A 20 34.64 3.11 -0.63
N ALA A 21 34.41 2.69 -1.88
CA ALA A 21 35.13 1.57 -2.48
C ALA A 21 36.62 1.90 -2.73
N PHE A 22 36.93 3.09 -3.24
CA PHE A 22 38.29 3.51 -3.58
C PHE A 22 39.03 4.25 -2.45
N SER A 23 38.35 4.57 -1.34
CA SER A 23 39.00 5.21 -0.20
C SER A 23 39.85 4.22 0.60
N PRO A 24 41.12 4.54 0.90
CA PRO A 24 42.01 3.68 1.70
C PRO A 24 41.55 3.54 3.17
N GLY A 25 40.65 4.41 3.64
CA GLY A 25 40.06 4.30 4.98
C GLY A 25 38.91 3.30 5.10
N PHE A 26 38.48 2.71 3.98
CA PHE A 26 37.40 1.73 3.92
C PHE A 26 37.84 0.49 3.15
N ALA A 27 37.43 0.33 1.88
CA ALA A 27 37.76 -0.87 1.10
C ALA A 27 39.11 -0.77 0.38
N GLY A 28 39.60 0.44 0.10
CA GLY A 28 40.93 0.65 -0.48
C GLY A 28 41.16 -0.02 -1.83
N LEU A 29 40.13 -0.12 -2.68
CA LEU A 29 40.30 -0.67 -4.01
C LEU A 29 41.28 0.18 -4.82
N GLY A 30 42.25 -0.48 -5.45
CA GLY A 30 43.34 0.15 -6.17
C GLY A 30 43.52 -0.46 -7.56
N PHE A 31 44.45 0.12 -8.31
CA PHE A 31 44.89 -0.38 -9.61
C PHE A 31 46.33 -0.86 -9.49
N GLY A 32 46.61 -2.08 -9.93
CA GLY A 32 47.99 -2.58 -10.09
C GLY A 32 48.60 -3.34 -8.91
N GLU A 33 47.93 -3.47 -7.76
CA GLU A 33 48.44 -4.27 -6.63
C GLU A 33 48.32 -5.77 -6.89
N ASN A 34 47.16 -6.24 -7.37
CA ASN A 34 46.97 -7.60 -7.85
C ASN A 34 45.89 -7.65 -8.94
N ALA A 35 45.88 -8.72 -9.73
CA ALA A 35 44.96 -8.88 -10.86
C ALA A 35 43.48 -8.90 -10.43
N PHE A 36 43.19 -9.47 -9.26
CA PHE A 36 41.83 -9.58 -8.73
C PHE A 36 41.25 -8.22 -8.32
N GLN A 37 41.99 -7.44 -7.54
CA GLN A 37 41.62 -6.09 -7.09
C GLN A 37 41.51 -5.15 -8.29
N THR A 38 42.40 -5.26 -9.27
CA THR A 38 42.29 -4.47 -10.50
C THR A 38 41.03 -4.83 -11.29
N ALA A 39 40.71 -6.12 -11.44
CA ALA A 39 39.48 -6.56 -12.11
C ALA A 39 38.22 -6.10 -11.36
N LEU A 40 38.23 -6.15 -10.02
CA LEU A 40 37.13 -5.69 -9.17
C LEU A 40 36.93 -4.18 -9.28
N SER A 41 38.01 -3.39 -9.25
CA SER A 41 38.01 -1.94 -9.44
C SER A 41 37.40 -1.54 -10.78
N VAL A 42 37.83 -2.19 -11.88
CA VAL A 42 37.32 -1.91 -13.23
C VAL A 42 35.85 -2.31 -13.34
N THR A 43 35.47 -3.47 -12.81
CA THR A 43 34.08 -3.95 -12.84
C THR A 43 33.14 -3.02 -12.08
N LEU A 44 33.57 -2.52 -10.92
CA LEU A 44 32.77 -1.62 -10.09
C LEU A 44 32.55 -0.26 -10.77
N LEU A 45 33.57 0.29 -11.44
CA LEU A 45 33.42 1.51 -12.23
C LEU A 45 32.49 1.30 -13.44
N PHE A 46 32.68 0.21 -14.19
CA PHE A 46 31.84 -0.08 -15.33
C PHE A 46 30.38 -0.33 -14.91
N GLY A 47 30.18 -1.09 -13.83
CA GLY A 47 28.87 -1.32 -13.22
C GLY A 47 28.21 -0.03 -12.74
N SER A 48 28.98 0.90 -12.15
CA SER A 48 28.49 2.22 -11.75
C SER A 48 28.00 3.04 -12.94
N VAL A 49 28.74 3.02 -14.06
CA VAL A 49 28.35 3.70 -15.29
C VAL A 49 27.06 3.08 -15.86
N LEU A 50 26.98 1.76 -15.94
CA LEU A 50 25.77 1.06 -16.39
C LEU A 50 24.57 1.33 -15.49
N ALA A 51 24.75 1.31 -14.17
CA ALA A 51 23.71 1.62 -13.20
C ALA A 51 23.23 3.07 -13.34
N LEU A 52 24.14 4.01 -13.60
CA LEU A 52 23.80 5.40 -13.86
C LEU A 52 22.96 5.55 -15.13
N PHE A 53 23.36 4.91 -16.23
CA PHE A 53 22.60 4.93 -17.47
C PHE A 53 21.23 4.26 -17.34
N TYR A 54 21.17 3.06 -16.76
CA TYR A 54 19.93 2.32 -16.59
C TYR A 54 18.96 3.03 -15.63
N GLY A 55 19.46 3.49 -14.49
CA GLY A 55 18.67 4.24 -13.52
C GLY A 55 18.16 5.57 -14.10
N SER A 56 19.03 6.30 -14.81
CA SER A 56 18.62 7.54 -15.49
C SER A 56 17.58 7.28 -16.58
N TYR A 57 17.75 6.20 -17.37
CA TYR A 57 16.78 5.79 -18.38
C TYR A 57 15.41 5.50 -17.77
N ASN A 58 15.40 4.74 -16.67
CA ASN A 58 14.17 4.37 -15.98
C ASN A 58 13.45 5.58 -15.38
N VAL A 59 14.18 6.57 -14.84
CA VAL A 59 13.60 7.78 -14.23
C VAL A 59 13.16 8.81 -15.28
N LEU A 60 13.92 8.98 -16.36
CA LEU A 60 13.66 10.01 -17.38
C LEU A 60 12.72 9.54 -18.49
N PHE A 61 12.92 8.30 -18.98
CA PHE A 61 12.34 7.85 -20.25
C PHE A 61 11.31 6.73 -20.12
N LYS A 62 11.26 5.99 -19.01
CA LYS A 62 10.16 5.05 -18.79
C LYS A 62 8.88 5.85 -18.62
N GLN A 63 8.11 5.95 -19.70
CA GLN A 63 6.75 6.45 -19.63
C GLN A 63 5.95 5.47 -18.77
N PRO A 64 5.15 5.95 -17.81
CA PRO A 64 4.30 5.06 -17.04
C PRO A 64 3.33 4.43 -18.05
N VAL A 65 3.54 3.14 -18.35
CA VAL A 65 2.69 2.41 -19.28
C VAL A 65 1.40 2.16 -18.55
N VAL A 66 0.26 2.54 -19.15
CA VAL A 66 -1.03 2.10 -18.65
C VAL A 66 -1.07 0.59 -18.84
N LEU A 67 -0.89 -0.16 -17.75
CA LEU A 67 -1.00 -1.61 -17.79
C LEU A 67 -2.42 -1.95 -18.25
N PRO A 68 -2.58 -2.80 -19.28
CA PRO A 68 -3.88 -3.33 -19.62
C PRO A 68 -4.48 -3.97 -18.37
N VAL A 69 -5.72 -3.61 -18.01
CA VAL A 69 -6.33 -4.04 -16.74
C VAL A 69 -6.33 -5.57 -16.54
N ARG A 70 -6.28 -6.33 -17.65
CA ARG A 70 -6.16 -7.81 -17.65
C ARG A 70 -4.84 -8.34 -17.09
N GLN A 71 -3.78 -7.54 -17.03
CA GLN A 71 -2.44 -7.95 -16.58
C GLN A 71 -2.14 -7.57 -15.12
N ILE A 72 -3.12 -6.96 -14.42
CA ILE A 72 -2.94 -6.47 -13.04
C ILE A 72 -3.25 -7.60 -12.06
N GLU A 73 -2.24 -8.14 -11.40
CA GLU A 73 -2.40 -9.27 -10.48
C GLU A 73 -1.94 -8.93 -9.06
N THR A 74 -0.83 -8.22 -8.92
CA THR A 74 -0.20 -7.96 -7.63
C THR A 74 -0.62 -6.62 -7.05
N HIS A 75 -0.44 -6.46 -5.73
CA HIS A 75 -0.65 -5.19 -5.04
C HIS A 75 0.09 -4.03 -5.71
N GLU A 76 1.36 -4.24 -6.07
CA GLU A 76 2.19 -3.21 -6.68
C GLU A 76 1.68 -2.84 -8.08
N ASP A 77 1.14 -3.80 -8.85
CA ASP A 77 0.51 -3.52 -10.15
C ASP A 77 -0.72 -2.61 -9.99
N TYR A 78 -1.55 -2.85 -8.98
CA TYR A 78 -2.71 -1.99 -8.68
C TYR A 78 -2.28 -0.59 -8.27
N VAL A 79 -1.24 -0.47 -7.43
CA VAL A 79 -0.67 0.80 -7.01
C VAL A 79 -0.10 1.56 -8.22
N GLU A 80 0.67 0.89 -9.07
CA GLU A 80 1.26 1.49 -10.27
C GLU A 80 0.17 1.98 -11.23
N ALA A 81 -0.80 1.10 -11.57
CA ALA A 81 -1.88 1.42 -12.49
C ALA A 81 -2.75 2.57 -11.98
N LEU A 82 -3.09 2.61 -10.69
CA LEU A 82 -3.90 3.69 -10.11
C LEU A 82 -3.11 5.00 -10.03
N SER A 83 -1.81 4.93 -9.74
CA SER A 83 -0.94 6.12 -9.65
C SER A 83 -0.82 6.90 -10.96
N PHE A 84 -1.02 6.24 -12.10
CA PHE A 84 -1.02 6.88 -13.42
C PHE A 84 -2.05 8.02 -13.49
N TYR A 85 -3.25 7.77 -12.97
CA TYR A 85 -4.38 8.71 -13.01
C TYR A 85 -4.27 9.85 -12.00
N ARG A 86 -3.29 9.81 -11.07
CA ARG A 86 -3.09 10.88 -10.08
C ARG A 86 -2.74 12.23 -10.73
N ARG A 87 -2.28 12.22 -11.98
CA ARG A 87 -1.93 13.44 -12.73
C ARG A 87 -3.15 14.19 -13.24
N ILE A 88 -4.30 13.51 -13.30
CA ILE A 88 -5.57 14.10 -13.74
C ILE A 88 -6.14 14.89 -12.58
N LYS A 89 -6.12 16.23 -12.69
CA LYS A 89 -6.42 17.13 -11.58
C LYS A 89 -7.78 16.86 -10.91
N ILE A 90 -8.82 16.54 -11.68
CA ILE A 90 -10.17 16.28 -11.15
C ILE A 90 -10.25 14.97 -10.35
N LEU A 91 -9.32 14.04 -10.58
CA LEU A 91 -9.27 12.72 -9.94
C LEU A 91 -8.20 12.64 -8.85
N GLU A 92 -7.35 13.66 -8.69
CA GLU A 92 -6.16 13.59 -7.84
C GLU A 92 -6.47 13.15 -6.40
N GLU A 93 -7.50 13.74 -5.79
CA GLU A 93 -7.94 13.41 -4.43
C GLU A 93 -8.48 11.97 -4.34
N ASP A 94 -9.38 11.59 -5.25
CA ASP A 94 -9.98 10.26 -5.30
C ASP A 94 -8.92 9.16 -5.52
N ILE A 95 -7.96 9.40 -6.40
CA ILE A 95 -6.83 8.49 -6.65
C ILE A 95 -5.91 8.39 -5.44
N THR A 96 -5.64 9.52 -4.77
CA THR A 96 -4.82 9.53 -3.56
C THR A 96 -5.51 8.74 -2.43
N LEU A 97 -6.83 8.86 -2.30
CA LEU A 97 -7.62 8.05 -1.39
C LEU A 97 -7.53 6.56 -1.73
N GLY A 98 -7.72 6.18 -3.00
CA GLY A 98 -7.62 4.78 -3.42
C GLY A 98 -6.24 4.17 -3.17
N LEU A 99 -5.16 4.91 -3.40
CA LEU A 99 -3.80 4.50 -3.07
C LEU A 99 -3.59 4.32 -1.55
N SER A 100 -4.17 5.22 -0.74
CA SER A 100 -4.15 5.09 0.72
C SER A 100 -4.91 3.84 1.18
N GLN A 101 -6.08 3.56 0.59
CA GLN A 101 -6.89 2.38 0.89
C GLN A 101 -6.18 1.06 0.57
N LEU A 102 -5.49 0.99 -0.58
CA LEU A 102 -4.64 -0.16 -0.94
C LEU A 102 -3.57 -0.41 0.14
N ASN A 103 -2.83 0.63 0.53
CA ASN A 103 -1.80 0.53 1.56
C ASN A 103 -2.37 0.11 2.92
N ARG A 104 -3.50 0.70 3.32
CA ARG A 104 -4.21 0.37 4.55
C ARG A 104 -4.67 -1.09 4.55
N MET A 105 -5.19 -1.60 3.43
CA MET A 105 -5.58 -3.00 3.29
C MET A 105 -4.40 -3.96 3.52
N LYS A 106 -3.28 -3.74 2.81
CA LYS A 106 -2.05 -4.54 2.97
C LYS A 106 -1.58 -4.58 4.42
N LYS A 107 -1.56 -3.41 5.09
CA LYS A 107 -1.17 -3.30 6.50
C LYS A 107 -2.14 -4.04 7.42
N LYS A 108 -3.45 -3.79 7.28
CA LYS A 108 -4.49 -4.39 8.13
C LYS A 108 -4.53 -5.91 8.00
N LYS A 109 -4.43 -6.44 6.77
CA LYS A 109 -4.31 -7.90 6.54
C LYS A 109 -3.12 -8.47 7.29
N GLY A 110 -1.94 -7.84 7.18
CA GLY A 110 -0.73 -8.29 7.88
C GLY A 110 -0.92 -8.28 9.40
N THR A 111 -1.48 -7.20 9.95
CA THR A 111 -1.78 -7.10 11.39
C THR A 111 -2.78 -8.17 11.83
N LEU A 112 -3.87 -8.37 11.08
CA LEU A 112 -4.87 -9.37 11.40
C LEU A 112 -4.30 -10.78 11.39
N MET A 113 -3.48 -11.13 10.40
CA MET A 113 -2.84 -12.44 10.32
C MET A 113 -1.86 -12.66 11.49
N ASN A 114 -1.11 -11.64 11.87
CA ASN A 114 -0.22 -11.72 13.04
C ASN A 114 -1.02 -11.96 14.34
N VAL A 115 -2.15 -11.25 14.51
CA VAL A 115 -3.01 -11.44 15.69
C VAL A 115 -3.66 -12.83 15.68
N LEU A 116 -4.06 -13.35 14.52
CA LEU A 116 -4.58 -14.72 14.42
C LEU A 116 -3.53 -15.76 14.81
N HIS A 117 -2.29 -15.62 14.35
CA HIS A 117 -1.19 -16.53 14.70
C HIS A 117 -0.81 -16.50 16.18
N GLN A 118 -1.04 -15.38 16.86
CA GLN A 118 -0.80 -15.28 18.31
C GLN A 118 -1.89 -15.98 19.12
N ARG A 119 -3.10 -16.15 18.56
CA ARG A 119 -4.30 -16.56 19.30
C ARG A 119 -4.78 -17.97 19.00
N PHE A 120 -4.56 -18.45 17.79
CA PHE A 120 -5.06 -19.74 17.34
C PHE A 120 -3.94 -20.57 16.74
N ASP A 121 -4.01 -21.89 16.92
CA ASP A 121 -3.15 -22.80 16.17
C ASP A 121 -3.57 -22.78 14.68
N PRO A 122 -2.63 -22.68 13.71
CA PRO A 122 -2.95 -22.68 12.28
C PRO A 122 -3.73 -23.91 11.78
N GLY A 123 -3.66 -25.03 12.51
CA GLY A 123 -4.42 -26.25 12.25
C GLY A 123 -5.90 -26.13 12.57
N GLU A 124 -6.29 -25.22 13.47
CA GLU A 124 -7.66 -25.04 13.93
C GLU A 124 -8.61 -24.52 12.84
N LEU A 125 -9.86 -24.94 12.93
CA LEU A 125 -10.92 -24.48 12.03
C LEU A 125 -11.15 -22.97 12.15
N SER A 126 -11.09 -22.44 13.37
CA SER A 126 -11.27 -21.00 13.65
C SER A 126 -10.21 -20.16 12.94
N PHE A 127 -8.93 -20.53 13.06
CA PHE A 127 -7.84 -19.87 12.35
C PHE A 127 -8.09 -19.86 10.84
N LYS A 128 -8.32 -21.04 10.25
CA LYS A 128 -8.53 -21.20 8.80
C LYS A 128 -9.71 -20.37 8.31
N LYS A 129 -10.80 -20.31 9.07
CA LYS A 129 -11.99 -19.52 8.73
C LYS A 129 -11.68 -18.02 8.70
N PHE A 130 -11.05 -17.47 9.74
CA PHE A 130 -10.68 -16.06 9.77
C PHE A 130 -9.66 -15.69 8.70
N ALA A 131 -8.66 -16.56 8.47
CA ALA A 131 -7.65 -16.35 7.44
C ALA A 131 -8.28 -16.31 6.04
N SER A 132 -9.13 -17.29 5.70
CA SER A 132 -9.83 -17.34 4.41
C SER A 132 -10.70 -16.12 4.17
N VAL A 133 -11.50 -15.72 5.17
CA VAL A 133 -12.36 -14.53 5.06
C VAL A 133 -11.52 -13.26 4.87
N THR A 134 -10.38 -13.16 5.55
CA THR A 134 -9.46 -12.02 5.39
C THR A 134 -8.93 -11.92 3.96
N GLU A 135 -8.58 -13.05 3.34
CA GLU A 135 -8.13 -13.08 1.94
C GLU A 135 -9.26 -12.73 0.96
N GLU A 136 -10.48 -13.22 1.20
CA GLU A 136 -11.65 -12.88 0.37
C GLU A 136 -11.97 -11.39 0.43
N VAL A 137 -11.88 -10.79 1.61
CA VAL A 137 -12.10 -9.35 1.81
C VAL A 137 -11.05 -8.52 1.07
N GLU A 138 -9.76 -8.92 1.11
CA GLU A 138 -8.71 -8.26 0.32
C GLU A 138 -9.00 -8.37 -1.19
N LYS A 139 -9.37 -9.57 -1.67
CA LYS A 139 -9.75 -9.78 -3.07
C LYS A 139 -10.90 -8.87 -3.50
N LEU A 140 -11.90 -8.69 -2.64
CA LEU A 140 -13.05 -7.81 -2.92
C LEU A 140 -12.60 -6.36 -3.15
N LEU A 141 -11.71 -5.84 -2.30
CA LEU A 141 -11.14 -4.50 -2.49
C LEU A 141 -10.36 -4.39 -3.81
N TYR A 142 -9.52 -5.37 -4.13
CA TYR A 142 -8.79 -5.36 -5.41
C TYR A 142 -9.72 -5.44 -6.63
N LEU A 143 -10.81 -6.23 -6.57
CA LEU A 143 -11.82 -6.27 -7.64
C LEU A 143 -12.53 -4.92 -7.82
N ASN A 144 -12.77 -4.20 -6.72
CA ASN A 144 -13.37 -2.88 -6.77
C ASN A 144 -12.40 -1.84 -7.38
N ILE A 145 -11.12 -1.86 -6.97
CA ILE A 145 -10.07 -1.04 -7.59
C ILE A 145 -9.90 -1.38 -9.08
N ARG A 146 -9.97 -2.66 -9.46
CA ARG A 146 -9.96 -3.08 -10.87
C ARG A 146 -11.13 -2.47 -11.65
N SER A 147 -12.30 -2.40 -11.03
CA SER A 147 -13.50 -1.80 -11.64
C SER A 147 -13.37 -0.29 -11.81
N ILE A 148 -12.74 0.40 -10.85
CA ILE A 148 -12.34 1.80 -10.98
C ILE A 148 -11.38 1.96 -12.16
N LEU A 149 -10.31 1.17 -12.24
CA LEU A 149 -9.31 1.25 -13.32
C LEU A 149 -9.93 1.01 -14.70
N ASN A 150 -10.86 0.06 -14.83
CA ASN A 150 -11.58 -0.19 -16.08
C ASN A 150 -12.34 1.06 -16.56
N ARG A 151 -12.95 1.82 -15.66
CA ARG A 151 -13.69 3.04 -16.00
C ARG A 151 -12.77 4.23 -16.26
N LEU A 152 -11.69 4.35 -15.49
CA LEU A 152 -10.68 5.37 -15.73
C LEU A 152 -9.98 5.17 -17.08
N ASN A 153 -9.82 3.93 -17.54
CA ASN A 153 -9.22 3.63 -18.84
C ASN A 153 -10.07 4.10 -20.05
N VAL A 154 -11.36 4.34 -19.86
CA VAL A 154 -12.25 4.92 -20.89
C VAL A 154 -12.52 6.41 -20.68
N PHE A 155 -11.94 7.02 -19.64
CA PHE A 155 -12.09 8.44 -19.35
C PHE A 155 -11.12 9.26 -20.22
N ASP A 156 -11.67 10.12 -21.07
CA ASP A 156 -10.90 11.05 -21.89
C ASP A 156 -10.70 12.39 -21.15
N GLU A 157 -9.51 12.58 -20.58
CA GLU A 157 -9.13 13.82 -19.89
C GLU A 157 -9.16 15.04 -20.82
N ALA A 158 -8.73 14.89 -22.07
CA ALA A 158 -8.63 16.01 -22.99
C ALA A 158 -10.03 16.48 -23.42
N ASP A 159 -10.94 15.55 -23.72
CA ASP A 159 -12.34 15.87 -24.02
C ASP A 159 -13.02 16.50 -22.79
N TYR A 160 -12.84 15.94 -21.59
CA TYR A 160 -13.35 16.53 -20.35
C TYR A 160 -12.83 17.96 -20.12
N ALA A 161 -11.52 18.17 -20.23
CA ALA A 161 -10.91 19.48 -20.04
C ALA A 161 -11.37 20.50 -21.09
N SER A 162 -11.57 20.06 -22.34
CA SER A 162 -12.10 20.92 -23.41
C SER A 162 -13.54 21.33 -23.13
N MET A 163 -14.38 20.41 -22.62
CA MET A 163 -15.76 20.68 -22.24
C MET A 163 -15.83 21.69 -21.09
N MET A 164 -14.97 21.54 -20.08
CA MET A 164 -14.93 22.47 -18.94
C MET A 164 -14.43 23.86 -19.30
N LYS A 165 -13.64 24.00 -20.37
CA LYS A 165 -13.13 25.28 -20.88
C LYS A 165 -14.04 25.93 -21.92
N ALA A 166 -14.81 25.14 -22.66
CA ALA A 166 -15.71 25.63 -23.68
C ALA A 166 -16.83 26.47 -23.03
N LYS A 167 -16.93 27.74 -23.42
CA LYS A 167 -18.19 28.48 -23.23
C LYS A 167 -19.26 27.73 -24.02
N SER A 168 -20.45 27.56 -23.46
CA SER A 168 -21.53 26.71 -23.98
C SER A 168 -22.02 27.02 -25.43
N SER A 169 -21.41 27.99 -26.11
CA SER A 169 -21.81 28.50 -27.42
C SER A 169 -21.34 27.67 -28.62
N THR A 170 -20.37 26.75 -28.46
CA THR A 170 -19.82 25.98 -29.60
C THR A 170 -20.42 24.58 -29.75
N ILE A 171 -21.02 24.05 -28.69
CA ILE A 171 -21.65 22.71 -28.66
C ILE A 171 -23.14 22.88 -28.41
N PRO A 172 -24.03 22.16 -29.12
CA PRO A 172 -25.46 22.19 -28.82
C PRO A 172 -25.72 21.85 -27.34
N GLN A 173 -26.54 22.65 -26.65
CA GLN A 173 -26.76 22.54 -25.22
C GLN A 173 -27.15 21.12 -24.76
N ARG A 174 -27.95 20.41 -25.56
CA ARG A 174 -28.32 19.02 -25.31
C ARG A 174 -27.10 18.10 -25.25
N ILE A 175 -26.20 18.20 -26.22
CA ILE A 175 -24.98 17.37 -26.30
C ILE A 175 -24.04 17.70 -25.14
N PHE A 176 -23.93 18.99 -24.79
CA PHE A 176 -23.14 19.41 -23.63
C PHE A 176 -23.68 18.81 -22.32
N GLN A 177 -25.00 18.81 -22.13
CA GLN A 177 -25.65 18.20 -20.96
C GLN A 177 -25.46 16.67 -20.92
N GLU A 178 -25.64 15.98 -22.05
CA GLU A 178 -25.44 14.53 -22.14
C GLU A 178 -23.98 14.15 -21.84
N LYS A 179 -23.00 14.86 -22.41
CA LYS A 179 -21.57 14.65 -22.09
C LYS A 179 -21.26 14.92 -20.62
N THR A 180 -21.78 16.02 -20.07
CA THR A 180 -21.60 16.35 -18.65
C THR A 180 -22.13 15.23 -17.75
N LYS A 181 -23.29 14.66 -18.10
CA LYS A 181 -23.85 13.53 -17.37
C LYS A 181 -22.93 12.31 -17.43
N VAL A 182 -22.46 11.92 -18.62
CA VAL A 182 -21.55 10.78 -18.78
C VAL A 182 -20.28 10.94 -17.92
N TYR A 183 -19.66 12.14 -17.94
CA TYR A 183 -18.49 12.39 -17.12
C TYR A 183 -18.78 12.37 -15.62
N ASN A 184 -19.91 12.94 -15.20
CA ASN A 184 -20.33 12.87 -13.80
C ASN A 184 -20.62 11.43 -13.36
N ASP A 185 -21.17 10.58 -14.24
CA ASP A 185 -21.41 9.17 -13.94
C ASP A 185 -20.08 8.42 -13.70
N TYR A 186 -19.01 8.76 -14.46
CA TYR A 186 -17.68 8.23 -14.18
C TYR A 186 -17.15 8.66 -12.81
N LEU A 187 -17.18 9.96 -12.53
CA LEU A 187 -16.64 10.52 -11.27
C LEU A 187 -17.42 10.00 -10.05
N THR A 188 -18.74 9.97 -10.15
CA THR A 188 -19.63 9.48 -9.08
C THR A 188 -19.33 8.03 -8.78
N TYR A 189 -19.19 7.18 -9.81
CA TYR A 189 -18.85 5.79 -9.56
C TYR A 189 -17.50 5.60 -8.89
N VAL A 190 -16.48 6.36 -9.30
CA VAL A 190 -15.16 6.27 -8.64
C VAL A 190 -15.31 6.56 -7.16
N LYS A 191 -16.04 7.62 -6.81
CA LYS A 191 -16.32 8.00 -5.41
C LYS A 191 -17.10 6.93 -4.66
N ASP A 192 -18.18 6.42 -5.23
CA ASP A 192 -19.00 5.38 -4.61
C ASP A 192 -18.18 4.11 -4.38
N SER A 193 -17.35 3.72 -5.35
CA SER A 193 -16.46 2.57 -5.23
C SER A 193 -15.41 2.77 -4.14
N LEU A 194 -14.82 3.95 -4.02
CA LEU A 194 -13.91 4.29 -2.94
C LEU A 194 -14.61 4.30 -1.58
N HIS A 195 -15.87 4.73 -1.51
CA HIS A 195 -16.68 4.67 -0.30
C HIS A 195 -16.91 3.22 0.13
N THR A 196 -17.29 2.34 -0.80
CA THR A 196 -17.40 0.89 -0.53
C THR A 196 -16.09 0.30 -0.01
N ASN A 197 -14.94 0.71 -0.56
CA ASN A 197 -13.64 0.28 -0.03
C ASN A 197 -13.40 0.71 1.41
N GLU A 198 -13.90 1.89 1.81
CA GLU A 198 -13.79 2.36 3.19
C GLU A 198 -14.64 1.53 4.15
N GLU A 199 -15.85 1.14 3.73
CA GLU A 199 -16.70 0.22 4.51
C GLU A 199 -16.00 -1.13 4.73
N ILE A 200 -15.36 -1.67 3.70
CA ILE A 200 -14.57 -2.90 3.79
C ILE A 200 -13.45 -2.76 4.84
N LEU A 201 -12.68 -1.66 4.75
CA LEU A 201 -11.58 -1.39 5.68
C LEU A 201 -12.08 -1.24 7.12
N LEU A 202 -13.23 -0.59 7.31
CA LEU A 202 -13.88 -0.45 8.61
C LEU A 202 -14.29 -1.81 9.18
N LYS A 203 -14.83 -2.72 8.36
CA LYS A 203 -15.19 -4.07 8.80
C LYS A 203 -13.97 -4.88 9.24
N LEU A 204 -12.83 -4.71 8.57
CA LEU A 204 -11.58 -5.31 9.03
C LEU A 204 -11.10 -4.73 10.36
N ASP A 205 -11.27 -3.41 10.58
CA ASP A 205 -10.94 -2.79 11.87
C ASP A 205 -11.81 -3.32 13.01
N GLN A 206 -13.11 -3.47 12.76
CA GLN A 206 -14.03 -4.09 13.71
C GLN A 206 -13.61 -5.53 14.04
N LEU A 207 -13.32 -6.34 13.02
CA LEU A 207 -12.87 -7.71 13.21
C LEU A 207 -11.58 -7.80 14.01
N LEU A 208 -10.60 -6.94 13.71
CA LEU A 208 -9.32 -6.89 14.42
C LEU A 208 -9.54 -6.51 15.90
N LEU A 209 -10.43 -5.56 16.18
CA LEU A 209 -10.78 -5.16 17.53
C LEU A 209 -11.43 -6.32 18.30
N GLU A 210 -12.41 -6.99 17.70
CA GLU A 210 -13.11 -8.11 18.34
C GLU A 210 -12.15 -9.28 18.62
N ILE A 211 -11.28 -9.64 17.68
CA ILE A 211 -10.28 -10.68 17.93
C ILE A 211 -9.30 -10.24 19.02
N SER A 212 -8.92 -8.97 19.08
CA SER A 212 -7.99 -8.49 20.11
C SER A 212 -8.58 -8.51 21.54
N ARG A 213 -9.91 -8.45 21.66
CA ARG A 213 -10.65 -8.54 22.94
C ARG A 213 -10.77 -9.96 23.48
N LEU A 214 -10.55 -11.00 22.69
CA LEU A 214 -10.73 -12.39 23.14
C LEU A 214 -9.83 -12.77 24.33
N ASP A 215 -8.73 -12.04 24.59
CA ASP A 215 -7.86 -12.26 25.77
C ASP A 215 -8.04 -11.22 26.89
N SER A 216 -8.86 -10.19 26.71
CA SER A 216 -9.09 -9.25 27.80
C SER A 216 -9.98 -9.94 28.83
N VAL A 217 -9.38 -10.36 29.95
CA VAL A 217 -10.15 -10.79 31.11
C VAL A 217 -11.03 -9.60 31.51
N GLU A 218 -12.33 -9.70 31.30
CA GLU A 218 -13.26 -8.67 31.72
C GLU A 218 -13.19 -8.57 33.24
N ALA A 219 -13.34 -7.37 33.82
CA ALA A 219 -13.19 -7.19 35.27
C ALA A 219 -14.12 -8.13 36.08
N GLY A 220 -15.27 -8.53 35.51
CA GLY A 220 -16.17 -9.52 36.10
C GLY A 220 -15.69 -10.97 36.00
N ASP A 221 -14.84 -11.31 35.03
CA ASP A 221 -14.26 -12.64 34.87
C ASP A 221 -13.07 -12.86 35.82
N ILE A 222 -12.34 -11.79 36.18
CA ILE A 222 -11.22 -11.85 37.13
C ILE A 222 -11.68 -12.35 38.50
N GLU A 223 -12.81 -11.85 39.01
CA GLU A 223 -13.38 -12.27 40.30
C GLU A 223 -13.87 -13.73 40.29
N GLN A 224 -14.19 -14.28 39.11
CA GLN A 224 -14.64 -15.65 38.95
C GLN A 224 -13.48 -16.63 38.71
N MET A 225 -12.24 -16.14 38.52
CA MET A 225 -11.10 -17.03 38.32
C MET A 225 -10.82 -17.85 39.60
N PRO A 226 -10.55 -19.16 39.49
CA PRO A 226 -10.28 -20.02 40.65
C PRO A 226 -9.19 -19.48 41.57
N CYS A 227 -8.13 -18.90 40.99
CA CYS A 227 -7.03 -18.28 41.73
C CYS A 227 -7.49 -17.09 42.60
N MET A 228 -8.37 -16.23 42.08
CA MET A 228 -8.89 -15.09 42.86
C MET A 228 -9.84 -15.54 43.96
N GLN A 229 -10.67 -16.54 43.70
CA GLN A 229 -11.53 -17.14 44.72
C GLN A 229 -10.72 -17.81 45.84
N GLU A 230 -9.61 -18.46 45.48
CA GLU A 230 -8.69 -19.09 46.43
C GLU A 230 -7.96 -18.04 47.28
N ILE A 231 -7.51 -16.93 46.67
CA ILE A 231 -6.96 -15.77 47.40
C ILE A 231 -7.98 -15.20 48.39
N ASP A 232 -9.23 -15.01 47.96
CA ASP A 232 -10.30 -14.51 48.84
C ASP A 232 -10.61 -15.46 50.00
N GLN A 233 -10.56 -16.77 49.75
CA GLN A 233 -10.67 -17.78 50.80
C GLN A 233 -9.49 -17.68 51.78
N LEU A 234 -8.25 -17.59 51.30
CA LEU A 234 -7.07 -17.43 52.16
C LEU A 234 -7.13 -16.14 53.01
N ILE A 235 -7.64 -15.04 52.45
CA ILE A 235 -7.88 -13.78 53.19
C ILE A 235 -8.94 -13.96 54.28
N LYS A 236 -10.02 -14.71 54.02
CA LYS A 236 -11.03 -15.03 55.04
C LYS A 236 -10.46 -15.89 56.16
N HIS A 237 -9.68 -16.91 55.80
CA HIS A 237 -9.06 -17.82 56.77
C HIS A 237 -8.06 -17.10 57.67
N THR A 238 -7.21 -16.22 57.13
CA THR A 238 -6.26 -15.42 57.93
C THR A 238 -6.92 -14.48 58.94
N LYS A 239 -8.14 -14.00 58.68
CA LYS A 239 -8.91 -13.21 59.66
C LYS A 239 -9.38 -14.05 60.85
N LEU A 240 -9.57 -15.37 60.69
CA LEU A 240 -9.96 -16.28 61.77
C LEU A 240 -8.81 -16.57 62.75
N TYR A 241 -7.55 -16.38 62.33
CA TYR A 241 -6.36 -16.54 63.17
C TYR A 241 -5.96 -15.29 63.97
N ARG A 242 -6.79 -14.24 63.96
CA ARG A 242 -6.57 -12.97 64.71
C ARG A 242 -7.30 -12.92 66.06
N GLN A 243 -7.72 -14.06 66.59
CA GLN A 243 -8.19 -14.23 67.98
C GLN A 243 -7.01 -14.65 68.87
#